data_AF-A0AAJ0ZP05-F1
#
_entry.id   AF-A0AAJ0ZP05-F1
#
_cell.length_a   1.000
_cell.length_b   1.000
_cell.length_c   1.000
_cell.angle_alpha   90.00
_cell.angle_beta   90.00
_cell.angle_gamma   90.00
#
_symmetry.space_group_name_H-M   'P 1'
#
loop_
_entity.id
_entity.type
_entity.pdbx_description
1 polymer ?
#
loop_
_entity_poly.entity_id
_entity_poly.type
_entity_poly.pdbx_seq_one_letter_code
_entity_poly.pdbx_strand_id
1 'polypeptide(L)'
;MRKLFPLLLLAAAFHQPLALADCASSPKPVAEAFYNWYLQSFSNEKDPITDDLPHLQQYVTQTLIERIKKQMSSPEGLEEDYFLKTQDYMDEWLTQIKVSEPQVQGTSARESVTLGNTPDTTQIVDLLLVKDKGCWKINEVLATTDQSE
;
A
#
# COMPACT_ATOMS: atom_id res chain seq x y z
N MET A 1 -18.55 19.14 66.30
CA MET A 1 -17.52 19.23 65.23
C MET A 1 -17.90 18.31 64.09
N ARG A 2 -18.18 18.84 62.89
CA ARG A 2 -17.98 18.13 61.61
C ARG A 2 -18.07 19.15 60.48
N LYS A 3 -16.93 19.54 59.93
CA LYS A 3 -16.87 20.35 58.71
C LYS A 3 -16.91 19.41 57.51
N LEU A 4 -17.94 19.55 56.67
CA LEU A 4 -18.02 18.90 55.36
C LEU A 4 -17.25 19.78 54.36
N PHE A 5 -16.17 19.26 53.79
CA PHE A 5 -15.45 19.85 52.66
C PHE A 5 -16.09 19.32 51.36
N PRO A 6 -16.45 20.17 50.39
CA PRO A 6 -16.86 19.69 49.08
C PRO A 6 -15.60 19.40 48.25
N LEU A 7 -15.50 18.17 47.76
CA LEU A 7 -14.48 17.75 46.81
C LEU A 7 -14.88 18.25 45.42
N LEU A 8 -14.12 19.22 44.90
CA LEU A 8 -14.32 19.79 43.57
C LEU A 8 -13.60 18.89 42.55
N LEU A 9 -14.34 18.02 41.88
CA LEU A 9 -13.83 17.19 40.78
C LEU A 9 -13.71 18.05 39.51
N LEU A 10 -12.52 18.56 39.24
CA LEU A 10 -12.17 19.17 37.97
C LEU A 10 -11.95 18.06 36.93
N ALA A 11 -12.94 17.80 36.08
CA ALA A 11 -12.78 16.90 34.94
C ALA A 11 -11.99 17.62 33.84
N ALA A 12 -10.67 17.39 33.78
CA ALA A 12 -9.85 17.84 32.66
C ALA A 12 -10.14 16.94 31.45
N ALA A 13 -10.91 17.44 30.49
CA ALA A 13 -11.10 16.81 29.20
C ALA A 13 -9.79 16.88 28.39
N PHE A 14 -8.99 15.81 28.45
CA PHE A 14 -7.87 15.60 27.53
C PHE A 14 -8.43 15.48 26.10
N HIS A 15 -8.42 16.59 25.37
CA HIS A 15 -8.55 16.55 23.92
C HIS A 15 -7.22 16.04 23.37
N GLN A 16 -7.13 14.75 23.05
CA GLN A 16 -6.04 14.27 22.23
C GLN A 16 -6.17 14.94 20.86
N PRO A 17 -5.18 15.74 20.39
CA PRO A 17 -5.20 16.18 19.02
C PRO A 17 -5.16 14.92 18.15
N LEU A 18 -6.08 14.82 17.18
CA LEU A 18 -5.97 13.89 16.07
C LEU A 18 -4.64 14.21 15.38
N ALA A 19 -3.58 13.50 15.74
CA ALA A 19 -2.37 13.46 14.94
C ALA A 19 -2.81 12.98 13.56
N LEU A 20 -2.72 13.87 12.56
CA LEU A 20 -2.75 13.42 11.18
C LEU A 20 -1.65 12.36 11.10
N ALA A 21 -2.01 11.12 10.75
CA ALA A 21 -1.04 10.06 10.55
C ALA A 21 0.09 10.64 9.67
N ASP A 22 1.33 10.53 10.15
CA ASP A 22 2.49 11.13 9.49
C ASP A 22 2.72 10.33 8.21
N CYS A 23 2.06 10.75 7.14
CA CYS A 23 2.12 10.08 5.85
C CYS A 23 3.47 10.35 5.20
N ALA A 24 3.99 9.36 4.47
CA ALA A 24 5.26 9.50 3.76
C ALA A 24 5.24 10.76 2.87
N SER A 25 6.33 11.54 2.94
CA SER A 25 6.46 12.80 2.21
C SER A 25 6.65 12.59 0.70
N SER A 26 7.15 11.42 0.28
CA SER A 26 7.37 11.03 -1.11
C SER A 26 6.71 9.68 -1.46
N PRO A 27 6.50 9.40 -2.77
CA PRO A 27 5.92 8.14 -3.25
C PRO A 27 6.77 6.90 -2.94
N LYS A 28 8.07 6.96 -3.21
CA LYS A 28 8.99 5.82 -3.11
C LYS A 28 8.95 5.04 -1.79
N PRO A 29 9.01 5.68 -0.61
CA PRO A 29 8.87 4.97 0.66
C PRO A 29 7.53 4.24 0.83
N VAL A 30 6.45 4.73 0.19
CA VAL A 30 5.15 4.05 0.19
C VAL A 30 5.23 2.76 -0.61
N ALA A 31 5.81 2.79 -1.82
CA ALA A 31 6.00 1.58 -2.63
C ALA A 31 6.95 0.58 -1.97
N GLU A 32 8.07 1.04 -1.40
CA GLU A 32 9.00 0.18 -0.67
C GLU A 32 8.31 -0.51 0.51
N ALA A 33 7.59 0.25 1.35
CA ALA A 33 6.87 -0.31 2.49
C ALA A 33 5.75 -1.27 2.05
N PHE A 34 5.00 -0.91 1.01
CA PHE A 34 3.94 -1.74 0.44
C PHE A 34 4.48 -3.09 -0.03
N TYR A 35 5.49 -3.13 -0.92
CA TYR A 35 5.98 -4.40 -1.45
C TYR A 35 6.67 -5.27 -0.40
N ASN A 36 7.37 -4.67 0.56
CA ASN A 36 7.92 -5.43 1.71
C ASN A 36 6.81 -6.15 2.48
N TRP A 37 5.74 -5.44 2.83
CA TRP A 37 4.62 -6.03 3.57
C TRP A 37 3.79 -6.99 2.70
N TYR A 38 3.54 -6.66 1.44
CA TYR A 38 2.71 -7.43 0.52
C TYR A 38 3.32 -8.81 0.25
N LEU A 39 4.61 -8.84 -0.11
CA LEU A 39 5.34 -10.10 -0.36
C LEU A 39 5.47 -10.94 0.91
N GLN A 40 5.63 -10.30 2.08
CA GLN A 40 5.65 -11.01 3.36
C GLN A 40 4.27 -11.61 3.72
N SER A 41 3.19 -10.91 3.39
CA SER A 41 1.82 -11.41 3.60
C SER A 41 1.54 -12.62 2.70
N PHE A 42 1.93 -12.52 1.43
CA PHE A 42 1.84 -13.61 0.46
C PHE A 42 2.65 -14.85 0.91
N SER A 43 3.89 -14.65 1.36
CA SER A 43 4.75 -15.73 1.91
C SER A 43 4.16 -16.41 3.15
N ASN A 44 3.28 -15.72 3.89
CA ASN A 44 2.56 -16.26 5.04
C ASN A 44 1.18 -16.82 4.66
N GLU A 45 0.92 -17.07 3.37
CA GLU A 45 -0.35 -17.59 2.85
C GLU A 45 -1.57 -16.72 3.21
N LYS A 46 -1.36 -15.40 3.36
CA LYS A 46 -2.44 -14.43 3.58
C LYS A 46 -2.76 -13.70 2.29
N ASP A 47 -4.04 -13.45 2.05
CA ASP A 47 -4.52 -12.57 0.99
C ASP A 47 -4.71 -11.15 1.56
N PRO A 48 -3.88 -10.16 1.17
CA PRO A 48 -3.97 -8.80 1.69
C PRO A 48 -5.32 -8.10 1.48
N ILE A 49 -6.10 -8.51 0.47
CA ILE A 49 -7.41 -7.91 0.16
C ILE A 49 -8.49 -8.44 1.11
N THR A 50 -8.41 -9.71 1.51
CA THR A 50 -9.42 -10.38 2.34
C THR A 50 -9.03 -10.49 3.81
N ASP A 51 -7.75 -10.68 4.12
CA ASP A 51 -7.25 -10.94 5.47
C ASP A 51 -6.78 -9.67 6.22
N ASP A 52 -6.31 -8.63 5.52
CA ASP A 52 -5.77 -7.41 6.15
C ASP A 52 -6.06 -6.12 5.37
N LEU A 53 -7.33 -5.95 5.02
CA LEU A 53 -7.83 -4.78 4.32
C LEU A 53 -7.47 -3.43 4.98
N PRO A 54 -7.53 -3.26 6.32
CA PRO A 54 -7.15 -2.00 6.95
C PRO A 54 -5.68 -1.63 6.73
N HIS A 55 -4.78 -2.62 6.67
CA HIS A 55 -3.38 -2.38 6.38
C HIS A 55 -3.16 -2.08 4.89
N LEU A 56 -3.84 -2.79 3.99
CA LEU A 56 -3.83 -2.50 2.55
C LEU A 56 -4.25 -1.04 2.25
N GLN A 57 -5.27 -0.55 2.96
CA GLN A 57 -5.78 0.82 2.81
C GLN A 57 -4.78 1.92 3.20
N GLN A 58 -3.69 1.59 3.91
CA GLN A 58 -2.61 2.53 4.19
C GLN A 58 -1.81 2.86 2.93
N TYR A 59 -1.67 1.89 2.02
CA TYR A 59 -0.85 2.01 0.82
C TYR A 59 -1.66 2.22 -0.45
N VAL A 60 -2.88 1.70 -0.53
CA VAL A 60 -3.67 1.62 -1.76
C VAL A 60 -4.91 2.51 -1.68
N THR A 61 -5.27 3.19 -2.77
CA THR A 61 -6.49 3.99 -2.81
C THR A 61 -7.73 3.11 -2.67
N GLN A 62 -8.75 3.64 -2.00
CA GLN A 62 -10.03 2.94 -1.85
C GLN A 62 -10.66 2.59 -3.21
N THR A 63 -10.56 3.51 -4.17
CA THR A 63 -11.04 3.31 -5.54
C THR A 63 -10.37 2.12 -6.23
N LEU A 64 -9.05 1.95 -6.05
CA LEU A 64 -8.34 0.82 -6.63
C LEU A 64 -8.78 -0.49 -5.96
N ILE A 65 -8.87 -0.53 -4.64
CA ILE A 65 -9.35 -1.71 -3.90
C ILE A 65 -10.74 -2.13 -4.38
N GLU A 66 -11.66 -1.18 -4.56
CA GLU A 66 -13.02 -1.47 -5.06
C GLU A 66 -13.00 -2.03 -6.48
N ARG A 67 -12.12 -1.52 -7.36
CA ARG A 67 -11.94 -2.04 -8.71
C ARG A 67 -11.46 -3.49 -8.68
N ILE A 68 -10.45 -3.80 -7.85
CA ILE A 68 -9.91 -5.16 -7.73
C ILE A 68 -10.99 -6.10 -7.18
N LYS A 69 -11.70 -5.72 -6.11
CA LYS A 69 -12.79 -6.54 -5.53
C LYS A 69 -13.91 -6.82 -6.53
N LYS A 70 -14.26 -5.82 -7.35
CA LYS A 70 -15.26 -6.00 -8.41
C LYS A 70 -14.80 -7.02 -9.44
N GLN A 71 -13.53 -6.98 -9.85
CA GLN A 71 -12.95 -7.93 -10.79
C GLN A 71 -12.84 -9.34 -10.18
N MET A 72 -12.38 -9.48 -8.94
CA MET A 72 -12.37 -10.76 -8.21
C MET A 72 -13.77 -11.40 -8.12
N SER A 73 -14.82 -10.58 -8.07
CA SER A 73 -16.21 -11.04 -7.98
C SER A 73 -16.87 -11.28 -9.35
N SER A 74 -16.17 -10.98 -10.45
CA SER A 74 -16.69 -11.24 -11.79
C SER A 74 -16.51 -12.72 -12.17
N PRO A 75 -17.29 -13.25 -13.13
CA PRO A 75 -17.11 -14.63 -13.60
C PRO A 75 -15.70 -14.94 -14.13
N GLU A 76 -15.02 -13.93 -14.66
CA GLU A 76 -13.65 -14.01 -15.17
C GLU A 76 -12.61 -14.01 -14.04
N GLY A 77 -12.87 -13.30 -12.94
CA GLY A 77 -11.95 -13.18 -11.82
C GLY A 77 -10.68 -12.38 -12.18
N LEU A 78 -9.61 -12.64 -11.43
CA LEU A 78 -8.27 -12.16 -11.75
C LEU A 78 -7.49 -13.29 -12.43
N GLU A 79 -6.85 -13.01 -13.57
CA GLU A 79 -5.98 -13.96 -14.27
C GLU A 79 -4.60 -14.10 -13.59
N GLU A 80 -4.22 -13.10 -12.81
CA GLU A 80 -2.92 -12.97 -12.14
C GLU A 80 -3.06 -12.10 -10.89
N ASP A 81 -2.06 -12.11 -10.03
CA ASP A 81 -2.01 -11.19 -8.90
C ASP A 81 -1.98 -9.74 -9.41
N TYR A 82 -2.90 -8.90 -8.91
CA TYR A 82 -3.05 -7.55 -9.43
C TYR A 82 -1.81 -6.67 -9.19
N PHE A 83 -1.11 -6.85 -8.07
CA PHE A 83 0.03 -6.01 -7.68
C PHE A 83 1.35 -6.58 -8.20
N LEU A 84 1.44 -7.89 -8.45
CA LEU A 84 2.64 -8.51 -9.01
C LEU A 84 2.61 -8.59 -10.54
N LYS A 85 1.42 -8.60 -11.15
CA LYS A 85 1.23 -8.80 -12.60
C LYS A 85 1.84 -10.10 -13.12
N THR A 86 1.62 -11.16 -12.35
CA THR A 86 2.02 -12.53 -12.67
C THR A 86 1.27 -13.52 -11.78
N GLN A 87 1.27 -14.79 -12.18
CA GLN A 87 0.76 -15.91 -11.37
C GLN A 87 1.82 -16.51 -10.44
N ASP A 88 3.09 -16.30 -10.76
CA ASP A 88 4.21 -16.91 -10.04
C ASP A 88 4.74 -16.01 -8.93
N TYR A 89 5.28 -16.64 -7.90
CA TYR A 89 5.99 -15.99 -6.81
C TYR A 89 7.38 -16.60 -6.68
N MET A 90 8.37 -15.76 -6.42
CA MET A 90 9.77 -16.19 -6.26
C MET A 90 10.29 -15.74 -4.90
N ASP A 91 10.83 -16.67 -4.11
CA ASP A 91 11.32 -16.40 -2.75
C ASP A 91 12.36 -15.26 -2.70
N GLU A 92 13.16 -15.11 -3.76
CA GLU A 92 14.16 -14.04 -3.84
C GLU A 92 13.54 -12.63 -3.76
N TRP A 93 12.27 -12.48 -4.15
CA TRP A 93 11.57 -11.19 -4.14
C TRP A 93 11.44 -10.61 -2.73
N LEU A 94 11.38 -11.43 -1.68
CA LEU A 94 11.30 -10.96 -0.28
C LEU A 94 12.47 -10.06 0.13
N THR A 95 13.63 -10.25 -0.51
CA THR A 95 14.86 -9.53 -0.13
C THR A 95 15.41 -8.66 -1.25
N GLN A 96 14.87 -8.79 -2.47
CA GLN A 96 15.34 -8.11 -3.68
C GLN A 96 14.25 -7.20 -4.24
N ILE A 97 13.94 -6.13 -3.51
CA ILE A 97 12.99 -5.10 -3.94
C ILE A 97 13.77 -3.83 -4.28
N LYS A 98 13.58 -3.31 -5.49
CA LYS A 98 14.13 -2.00 -5.90
C LYS A 98 13.02 -1.12 -6.41
N VAL A 99 12.92 0.09 -5.89
CA VAL A 99 11.97 1.11 -6.35
C VAL A 99 12.75 2.25 -7.02
N SER A 100 12.35 2.62 -8.23
CA SER A 100 12.97 3.73 -8.97
C SER A 100 12.76 5.07 -8.26
N GLU A 101 13.49 6.11 -8.68
CA GLU A 101 13.13 7.46 -8.24
C GLU A 101 11.79 7.88 -8.87
N PRO A 102 10.87 8.49 -8.11
CA PRO A 102 9.54 8.84 -8.61
C PRO A 102 9.57 10.06 -9.52
N GLN A 103 8.86 9.96 -10.64
CA GLN A 103 8.53 11.08 -11.52
C GLN A 103 7.26 11.77 -10.99
N VAL A 104 7.44 12.74 -10.10
CA VAL A 104 6.33 13.47 -9.44
C VAL A 104 5.81 14.62 -10.33
N GLN A 105 4.50 14.65 -10.53
CA GLN A 105 3.78 15.71 -11.26
C GLN A 105 2.59 16.19 -10.43
N GLY A 106 2.81 17.23 -9.61
CA GLY A 106 1.78 17.78 -8.72
C GLY A 106 1.32 16.76 -7.67
N THR A 107 0.11 16.24 -7.82
CA THR A 107 -0.50 15.25 -6.90
C THR A 107 -0.49 13.82 -7.45
N SER A 108 0.23 13.56 -8.54
CA SER A 108 0.48 12.21 -9.06
C SER A 108 1.97 11.93 -9.17
N ALA A 109 2.33 10.65 -9.20
CA ALA A 109 3.70 10.20 -9.44
C ALA A 109 3.70 8.87 -10.19
N ARG A 110 4.79 8.62 -10.94
CA ARG A 110 5.09 7.31 -11.52
C ARG A 110 6.44 6.82 -11.04
N GLU A 111 6.53 5.53 -10.73
CA GLU A 111 7.77 4.85 -10.40
C GLU A 111 7.64 3.36 -10.76
N SER A 112 8.76 2.69 -10.99
CA SER A 112 8.80 1.26 -11.27
C SER A 112 9.31 0.50 -10.05
N VAL A 113 8.79 -0.71 -9.86
CA VAL A 113 9.28 -1.66 -8.86
C VAL A 113 9.85 -2.88 -9.57
N THR A 114 11.08 -3.23 -9.23
CA THR A 114 11.76 -4.45 -9.67
C THR A 114 11.83 -5.41 -8.50
N LEU A 115 11.28 -6.61 -8.69
CA LEU A 115 11.30 -7.72 -7.74
C LEU A 115 12.23 -8.80 -8.28
N GLY A 116 13.19 -9.22 -7.47
CA GLY A 116 14.24 -10.14 -7.89
C GLY A 116 15.41 -9.45 -8.56
N ASN A 117 16.43 -10.23 -8.87
CA ASN A 117 17.63 -9.78 -9.58
C ASN A 117 18.20 -10.84 -10.54
N THR A 118 17.52 -11.98 -10.65
CA THR A 118 17.86 -13.08 -11.53
C THR A 118 17.06 -12.92 -12.84
N PRO A 119 17.69 -12.98 -14.03
CA PRO A 119 17.03 -12.61 -15.30
C PRO A 119 15.69 -13.29 -15.57
N ASP A 120 15.56 -14.59 -15.28
CA ASP A 120 14.37 -15.39 -15.62
C ASP A 120 13.24 -15.28 -14.58
N THR A 121 13.51 -14.70 -13.42
CA THR A 121 12.59 -14.59 -12.28
C THR A 121 12.38 -13.15 -11.85
N THR A 122 12.99 -12.17 -12.54
CA THR A 122 12.80 -10.75 -12.25
C THR A 122 11.43 -10.31 -12.76
N GLN A 123 10.62 -9.73 -11.87
CA GLN A 123 9.35 -9.11 -12.23
C GLN A 123 9.47 -7.59 -12.13
N ILE A 124 8.94 -6.87 -13.11
CA ILE A 124 8.89 -5.40 -13.10
C ILE A 124 7.45 -4.95 -13.28
N VAL A 125 7.04 -4.00 -12.45
CA VAL A 125 5.72 -3.37 -12.53
C VAL A 125 5.85 -1.86 -12.40
N ASP A 126 4.98 -1.14 -13.12
CA ASP A 126 4.89 0.31 -13.04
C ASP A 126 3.75 0.71 -12.11
N LEU A 127 4.04 1.64 -11.21
CA LEU A 127 3.08 2.22 -10.28
C LEU A 127 2.62 3.59 -10.75
N LEU A 128 1.32 3.81 -10.68
CA LEU A 128 0.74 5.15 -10.61
C LEU A 128 0.34 5.42 -9.15
N LEU A 129 0.96 6.42 -8.54
CA LEU A 129 0.59 6.89 -7.20
C LEU A 129 -0.11 8.25 -7.28
N VAL A 130 -1.03 8.48 -6.35
CA VAL A 130 -1.74 9.74 -6.19
C VAL A 130 -1.70 10.21 -4.75
N LYS A 131 -1.79 11.53 -4.54
CA LYS A 131 -1.87 12.12 -3.21
C LYS A 131 -3.34 12.18 -2.76
N ASP A 132 -3.76 11.18 -1.99
CA ASP A 132 -5.08 11.06 -1.38
C ASP A 132 -5.06 11.64 0.04
N LYS A 133 -5.84 12.71 0.28
CA LYS A 133 -5.92 13.42 1.58
C LYS A 133 -4.55 13.79 2.17
N GLY A 134 -3.58 14.12 1.31
CA GLY A 134 -2.23 14.50 1.70
C GLY A 134 -1.23 13.34 1.76
N CYS A 135 -1.68 12.09 1.61
CA CYS A 135 -0.87 10.88 1.68
C CYS A 135 -0.69 10.27 0.30
N TRP A 136 0.53 9.85 -0.06
CA TRP A 136 0.75 9.10 -1.29
C TRP A 136 0.16 7.69 -1.17
N LYS A 137 -0.55 7.26 -2.21
CA LYS A 137 -1.13 5.93 -2.31
C LYS A 137 -1.04 5.38 -3.73
N ILE A 138 -0.85 4.08 -3.85
CA ILE A 138 -0.91 3.34 -5.10
C ILE A 138 -2.36 3.38 -5.61
N ASN A 139 -2.52 3.86 -6.83
CA ASN A 139 -3.81 4.00 -7.50
C ASN A 139 -3.93 3.08 -8.71
N GLU A 140 -2.82 2.61 -9.26
CA GLU A 140 -2.77 1.64 -10.35
C GLU A 140 -1.44 0.91 -10.35
N VAL A 141 -1.47 -0.35 -10.78
CA VAL A 141 -0.29 -1.15 -11.11
C VAL A 141 -0.45 -1.62 -12.55
N LEU A 142 0.58 -1.40 -13.36
CA LEU A 142 0.65 -1.80 -14.76
C LEU A 142 1.77 -2.83 -14.90
N ALA A 143 1.54 -3.87 -15.72
CA ALA A 143 2.66 -4.65 -16.21
C ALA A 143 3.55 -3.70 -17.02
N THR A 144 4.87 -3.79 -16.85
CA THR A 144 5.76 -3.18 -17.84
C THR A 144 5.59 -3.98 -19.13
N THR A 145 4.67 -3.57 -20.00
CA THR A 145 4.61 -4.08 -21.36
C THR A 145 6.00 -3.90 -21.94
N ASP A 146 6.55 -5.00 -22.45
CA ASP A 146 7.73 -5.03 -23.30
C ASP A 146 7.58 -3.88 -24.31
N GLN A 147 8.45 -2.86 -24.20
CA GLN A 147 8.48 -1.77 -25.18
C GLN A 147 9.12 -2.33 -26.46
N SER A 148 8.35 -3.16 -27.15
CA SER A 148 8.69 -3.82 -28.39
C SER A 148 7.44 -3.84 -29.28
N GLU A 149 7.06 -2.65 -29.76
CA GLU A 149 6.49 -2.51 -31.12
C GLU A 149 7.62 -2.36 -32.13
#